data_AF-A0A349B5T5-F1
#
_entry.id   AF-A0A349B5T5-F1
#
_cell.length_a   1.000
_cell.length_b   1.000
_cell.length_c   1.000
_cell.angle_alpha   90.00
_cell.angle_beta   90.00
_cell.angle_gamma   90.00
#
_symmetry.space_group_name_H-M   'P 1'
#
loop_
_entity.id
_entity.type
_entity.pdbx_description
1 polymer ?
#
loop_
_entity_poly.entity_id
_entity_poly.type
_entity_poly.pdbx_seq_one_letter_code
_entity_poly.pdbx_strand_id
1 'polypeptide(L)' 'FAEALAVEIADEVWHTVQPRSVDVVVTQHVRGGIVTETHSSHPRP' A
#
# COMPACT_ATOMS: atom_id res chain seq x y z
N PHE A 1 -11.34 -1.29 2.94
CA PHE A 1 -10.87 0.10 3.10
C PHE A 1 -9.50 0.24 2.44
N ALA A 2 -9.00 1.46 2.20
CA ALA A 2 -7.76 1.69 1.46
C ALA A 2 -6.52 1.05 2.11
N GLU A 3 -6.58 0.83 3.43
CA GLU A 3 -5.61 0.09 4.25
C GLU A 3 -5.41 -1.34 3.77
N ALA A 4 -6.51 -2.08 3.57
CA ALA A 4 -6.43 -3.47 3.11
C ALA A 4 -5.79 -3.55 1.72
N LEU A 5 -6.17 -2.63 0.82
CA LEU A 5 -5.60 -2.56 -0.52
C LEU A 5 -4.10 -2.26 -0.50
N ALA A 6 -3.65 -1.33 0.35
CA ALA A 6 -2.22 -1.01 0.48
C ALA A 6 -1.40 -2.23 0.96
N VAL A 7 -1.96 -3.03 1.86
CA VAL A 7 -1.34 -4.29 2.33
C VAL A 7 -1.32 -5.34 1.22
N GLU A 8 -2.43 -5.55 0.53
CA GLU A 8 -2.55 -6.54 -0.55
C GLU A 8 -1.55 -6.26 -1.69
N ILE A 9 -1.40 -4.99 -2.10
CA ILE A 9 -0.40 -4.60 -3.11
C ILE A 9 1.01 -4.86 -2.60
N ALA A 10 1.31 -4.50 -1.34
CA ALA A 10 2.63 -4.71 -0.78
C ALA A 10 2.99 -6.20 -0.73
N ASP A 11 2.04 -7.05 -0.34
CA ASP A 11 2.19 -8.50 -0.30
C ASP A 11 2.39 -9.09 -1.70
N GLU A 12 1.57 -8.71 -2.67
CA GLU A 12 1.68 -9.26 -4.03
C GLU A 12 3.03 -8.92 -4.67
N VAL A 13 3.48 -7.67 -4.54
CA VAL A 13 4.79 -7.24 -5.04
C VAL A 13 5.92 -7.97 -4.32
N TRP A 14 5.82 -8.11 -3.00
CA TRP A 14 6.80 -8.82 -2.18
C TRP A 14 7.00 -10.26 -2.62
N HIS A 15 5.91 -11.02 -2.78
CA HIS A 15 5.97 -12.44 -3.13
C HIS A 15 6.32 -12.68 -4.59
N THR A 16 5.99 -11.75 -5.49
CA THR A 16 6.24 -11.88 -6.94
C THR A 16 7.66 -11.51 -7.34
N VAL A 17 8.16 -10.37 -6.84
CA VAL A 17 9.43 -9.79 -7.31
C VAL A 17 10.57 -10.00 -6.31
N GLN A 18 10.26 -10.36 -5.06
CA GLN A 18 11.22 -10.52 -3.96
C GLN A 18 12.20 -9.34 -3.80
N PRO A 19 11.71 -8.08 -3.77
CA PRO A 19 12.57 -6.91 -3.66
C PRO A 19 13.22 -6.81 -2.27
N ARG A 20 14.14 -5.86 -2.11
CA ARG A 20 14.76 -5.55 -0.81
C ARG A 20 13.77 -4.89 0.16
N SER A 21 12.86 -4.08 -0.36
CA SER A 21 11.79 -3.43 0.39
C SER A 21 10.64 -3.08 -0.55
N VAL A 22 9.43 -2.94 0.00
CA VAL A 22 8.26 -2.41 -0.69
C VAL A 22 7.62 -1.35 0.18
N ASP A 23 7.34 -0.19 -0.41
CA ASP A 23 6.58 0.89 0.21
C ASP A 23 5.40 1.23 -0.70
N VAL A 24 4.18 1.15 -0.17
CA VAL A 24 2.94 1.42 -0.91
C VAL A 24 2.23 2.60 -0.27
N VAL A 25 1.85 3.57 -1.11
CA VAL A 25 1.00 4.71 -0.73
C VAL A 25 -0.25 4.68 -1.60
N VAL A 26 -1.41 4.59 -0.95
CA VAL A 26 -2.71 4.66 -1.61
C VAL A 26 -3.34 6.01 -1.29
N THR A 27 -3.50 6.85 -2.29
CA THR A 27 -4.24 8.12 -2.19
C THR A 27 -5.63 7.93 -2.79
N GLN A 28 -6.67 8.05 -1.97
CA GLN A 28 -8.06 7.90 -2.39
C GLN A 28 -8.81 9.23 -2.29
N HIS A 29 -9.39 9.67 -3.40
CA HIS A 29 -10.30 10.81 -3.43
C HIS A 29 -11.72 10.34 -3.08
N VAL A 30 -12.18 10.71 -1.89
CA VAL A 30 -13.54 10.40 -1.41
C VAL A 30 -14.49 11.55 -1.80
N ARG A 31 -15.81 11.30 -1.78
CA ARG A 31 -16.80 12.36 -2.04
C ARG A 31 -16.71 13.46 -0.98
N GLY A 32 -17.00 14.69 -1.39
CA GLY A 32 -17.00 15.85 -0.48
C GLY A 32 -15.63 16.50 -0.28
N GLY A 33 -14.66 16.23 -1.16
CA GLY A 33 -13.34 16.86 -1.12
C GLY A 33 -12.39 16.24 -0.09
N ILE A 34 -12.77 15.13 0.53
CA ILE A 34 -11.92 14.38 1.45
C ILE A 34 -10.92 13.55 0.64
N VAL A 35 -9.65 13.62 1.03
CA VAL A 35 -8.60 12.74 0.52
C VAL A 35 -8.13 11.87 1.69
N THR A 36 -8.04 10.57 1.45
CA THR A 36 -7.47 9.62 2.42
C THR A 36 -6.16 9.10 1.86
N GLU A 37 -5.12 9.13 2.66
CA GLU A 37 -3.83 8.51 2.35
C GLU A 37 -3.58 7.34 3.29
N THR A 38 -3.05 6.26 2.74
CA THR A 38 -2.75 5.06 3.49
C THR A 38 -1.44 4.46 3.07
N HIS A 39 -0.65 4.05 4.06
CA HIS A 39 0.72 3.60 3.87
C HIS A 39 0.86 2.16 4.36
N SER A 40 1.59 1.35 3.58
CA SER A 40 2.02 0.00 3.97
C SER A 40 3.47 -0.20 3.57
N SER A 41 4.26 -0.83 4.43
CA SER A 41 5.68 -1.09 4.21
C SER A 41 6.05 -2.55 4.52
N HIS A 42 6.77 -3.19 3.62
CA HIS A 42 7.38 -4.51 3.81
C HIS A 42 8.91 -4.40 3.76
N PRO A 43 9.57 -4.22 4.91
CA PRO A 43 11.02 -4.30 5.00
C PRO A 43 11.47 -5.78 5.10
N ARG A 44 12.58 -6.13 4.43
CA ARG A 44 13.24 -7.41 4.69
C ARG A 44 13.88 -7.38 6.09
N PRO A 45 13.71 -8.41 6.93
CA PRO A 45 14.43 -8.53 8.20
C PRO A 45 15.94 -8.64 8.01
#